data_AF-A0A2E3A3T9-F1
#
_entry.id   AF-A0A2E3A3T9-F1
#
_cell.length_a   1.000
_cell.length_b   1.000
_cell.length_c   1.000
_cell.angle_alpha   90.00
_cell.angle_beta   90.00
_cell.angle_gamma   90.00
#
_symmetry.space_group_name_H-M   'P 1'
#
loop_
_entity.id
_entity.type
_entity.pdbx_description
1 polymer ?
#
loop_
_entity_poly.entity_id
_entity_poly.type
_entity_poly.pdbx_seq_one_letter_code
_entity_poly.pdbx_strand_id
1 'polypeptide(L)'
;MGGFALMSELRTALPALAVLAALAGCGSKESKPLADGTEKLASIPEYMTGDECLFCHRDKVGVSWRENAHRSAIRETDREDPALAALASAGIKETGEVDYLLGGKRRTRFLRKKEYGRLQLLSAAWVPGETGDEGKLIEAGARRWDRETFSSGCGGCHTTGFDSSTLRFMDISIDCFACHGDVDRSHANDPKLVFLSAARDDGKALLNSACAQCHARDGRSRRTNLPFPANFIAGGDLFADFAIDTSPAALETPSKTDRHIIESLRDVSAGAPGALACIDCHQVHPNSTRKHRRLTAGAACSGCHGEGKPGRVRWTRDVHNKTCDY
;
A
#
# COMPACT_ATOMS: atom_id res chain seq x y z
N MET A 1 -2.43 73.04 -66.85
CA MET A 1 -3.44 71.98 -66.61
C MET A 1 -2.84 71.09 -65.54
N GLY A 2 -3.05 71.33 -64.24
CA GLY A 2 -4.31 71.17 -63.51
C GLY A 2 -4.48 69.67 -63.17
N GLY A 3 -4.46 69.19 -61.93
CA GLY A 3 -4.51 69.87 -60.64
C GLY A 3 -4.14 68.96 -59.46
N PHE A 4 -4.34 69.54 -58.28
CA PHE A 4 -4.07 69.06 -56.93
C PHE A 4 -5.04 67.96 -56.44
N ALA A 5 -4.53 67.03 -55.62
CA ALA A 5 -5.19 66.41 -54.44
C ALA A 5 -4.11 65.56 -53.73
N LEU A 6 -3.49 65.95 -52.61
CA LEU A 6 -3.96 66.12 -51.21
C LEU A 6 -4.40 64.82 -50.50
N MET A 7 -3.69 64.53 -49.39
CA MET A 7 -4.02 63.66 -48.24
C MET A 7 -3.98 62.14 -48.52
N SER A 8 -3.58 61.25 -47.62
CA SER A 8 -3.41 61.32 -46.16
C SER A 8 -2.46 60.19 -45.76
N GLU A 9 -1.50 60.47 -44.88
CA GLU A 9 -0.81 59.42 -44.12
C GLU A 9 -1.84 58.72 -43.22
N LEU A 10 -1.98 57.39 -43.35
CA LEU A 10 -2.60 56.55 -42.35
C LEU A 10 -1.51 55.68 -41.73
N ARG A 11 -0.80 56.25 -40.74
CA ARG A 11 -0.05 55.46 -39.76
C ARG A 11 -1.08 54.82 -38.83
N THR A 12 -1.45 53.58 -39.10
CA THR A 12 -2.15 52.74 -38.13
C THR A 12 -1.17 52.41 -37.00
N ALA A 13 -1.26 53.18 -35.93
CA ALA A 13 -0.71 52.81 -34.63
C ALA A 13 -1.41 51.52 -34.18
N LEU A 14 -0.71 50.38 -34.23
CA LEU A 14 -1.11 49.23 -33.44
C LEU A 14 -1.05 49.63 -31.96
N PRO A 15 -2.12 49.46 -31.18
CA PRO A 15 -1.95 49.44 -29.74
C PRO A 15 -1.12 48.20 -29.42
N ALA A 16 0.07 48.42 -28.86
CA ALA A 16 0.77 47.39 -28.12
C ALA A 16 -0.15 46.94 -26.98
N LEU A 17 -0.91 45.88 -27.24
CA LEU A 17 -1.63 45.16 -26.20
C LEU A 17 -0.53 44.54 -25.33
N ALA A 18 -0.18 45.25 -24.26
CA ALA A 18 0.58 44.68 -23.17
C ALA A 18 -0.25 43.51 -22.62
N VAL A 19 0.05 42.31 -23.09
CA VAL A 19 -0.35 41.08 -22.42
C VAL A 19 0.41 41.11 -21.10
N LEU A 20 -0.23 41.65 -20.06
CA LEU A 20 0.12 41.31 -18.69
C LEU A 20 -0.04 39.78 -18.61
N ALA A 21 1.07 39.08 -18.75
CA ALA A 21 1.23 37.75 -18.22
C ALA A 21 0.97 37.88 -16.72
N ALA A 22 -0.27 37.65 -16.30
CA ALA A 22 -0.57 37.30 -14.94
C ALA A 22 0.15 35.97 -14.70
N LEU A 23 1.39 36.07 -14.22
CA LEU A 23 2.05 35.01 -13.47
C LEU A 23 1.20 34.81 -12.21
N ALA A 24 0.08 34.09 -12.37
CA ALA A 24 -0.53 33.36 -11.30
C ALA A 24 0.54 32.34 -10.90
N GLY A 25 1.37 32.74 -9.95
CA GLY A 25 2.21 31.82 -9.23
C GLY A 25 1.29 30.74 -8.68
N CYS A 26 1.37 29.54 -9.26
CA CYS A 26 1.11 28.33 -8.53
C CYS A 26 2.17 28.26 -7.44
N GLY A 27 1.97 29.06 -6.39
CA GLY A 27 2.58 28.81 -5.11
C GLY A 27 2.08 27.43 -4.71
N SER A 28 2.92 26.42 -4.90
CA SER A 28 2.90 25.25 -4.04
C SER A 28 2.72 25.80 -2.63
N LYS A 29 1.59 25.51 -1.99
CA LYS A 29 1.47 25.72 -0.56
C LYS A 29 2.60 24.90 0.04
N GLU A 30 3.68 25.58 0.38
CA GLU A 30 4.78 25.06 1.13
C GLU A 30 4.13 24.54 2.42
N SER A 31 4.00 23.22 2.51
CA SER A 31 3.45 22.58 3.69
C SER A 31 4.39 22.95 4.82
N LYS A 32 3.88 23.77 5.74
CA LYS A 32 4.55 24.08 6.99
C LYS A 32 5.06 22.76 7.57
N PRO A 33 6.34 22.65 7.99
CA PRO A 33 6.79 21.47 8.71
C PRO A 33 5.82 21.24 9.87
N LEU A 34 5.21 20.06 9.93
CA LEU A 34 4.42 19.68 11.09
C LEU A 34 5.35 19.84 12.30
N ALA A 35 4.93 20.72 13.21
CA ALA A 35 5.58 20.93 14.49
C ALA A 35 5.62 19.60 15.26
N ASP A 36 6.42 19.57 16.33
CA ASP A 36 6.66 18.42 17.20
C ASP A 36 5.44 17.50 17.41
N GLY A 37 5.67 16.20 17.61
CA GLY A 37 4.64 15.15 17.68
C GLY A 37 3.60 15.25 18.81
N THR A 38 3.14 16.45 19.16
CA THR A 38 2.08 16.76 20.12
C THR A 38 0.70 16.89 19.49
N GLU A 39 0.57 16.95 18.15
CA GLU A 39 -0.76 16.89 17.52
C GLU A 39 -1.41 15.51 17.74
N LYS A 40 -2.62 15.52 18.30
CA LYS A 40 -3.42 14.33 18.54
C LYS A 40 -3.62 13.58 17.22
N LEU A 41 -3.27 12.30 17.19
CA LEU A 41 -3.53 11.43 16.03
C LEU A 41 -5.03 11.45 15.70
N ALA A 42 -5.35 11.46 14.41
CA ALA A 42 -6.72 11.29 13.94
C ALA A 42 -7.30 9.99 14.51
N SER A 43 -8.53 10.02 15.00
CA SER A 43 -9.22 8.80 15.42
C SER A 43 -9.57 7.96 14.19
N ILE A 44 -9.44 6.63 14.32
CA ILE A 44 -10.01 5.71 13.34
C ILE A 44 -11.54 5.80 13.46
N PRO A 45 -12.27 6.13 12.37
CA PRO A 45 -13.71 6.19 12.40
C PRO A 45 -14.31 4.80 12.58
N GLU A 46 -15.55 4.76 13.05
CA GLU A 46 -16.37 3.57 12.84
C GLU A 46 -16.57 3.38 11.33
N TYR A 47 -16.40 2.17 10.83
CA TYR A 47 -16.43 1.89 9.40
C TYR A 47 -17.26 0.65 9.08
N MET A 48 -17.71 0.54 7.83
CA MET A 48 -18.40 -0.65 7.34
C MET A 48 -17.42 -1.80 7.13
N THR A 49 -17.65 -2.91 7.81
CA THR A 49 -16.84 -4.11 7.67
C THR A 49 -16.96 -4.71 6.28
N GLY A 50 -15.99 -5.54 5.90
CA GLY A 50 -15.94 -6.18 4.61
C GLY A 50 -17.15 -7.06 4.34
N ASP A 51 -17.71 -7.71 5.35
CA ASP A 51 -18.93 -8.51 5.20
C ASP A 51 -20.13 -7.64 4.77
N GLU A 52 -20.23 -6.41 5.31
CA GLU A 52 -21.24 -5.43 4.88
C GLU A 52 -20.99 -4.96 3.44
N CYS A 53 -19.74 -4.69 3.06
CA CYS A 53 -19.40 -4.36 1.68
C CYS A 53 -19.73 -5.52 0.73
N LEU A 54 -19.39 -6.75 1.11
CA LEU A 54 -19.59 -7.94 0.31
C LEU A 54 -21.05 -8.30 0.15
N PHE A 55 -21.95 -7.88 1.06
CA PHE A 55 -23.38 -8.07 0.86
C PHE A 55 -23.85 -7.56 -0.52
N CYS A 56 -23.40 -6.37 -0.92
CA CYS A 56 -23.68 -5.76 -2.22
C CYS A 56 -22.66 -6.13 -3.30
N HIS A 57 -21.38 -6.29 -2.95
CA HIS A 57 -20.29 -6.54 -3.91
C HIS A 57 -19.97 -8.03 -4.14
N ARG A 58 -20.78 -8.96 -3.58
CA ARG A 58 -20.52 -10.41 -3.62
C ARG A 58 -20.29 -10.97 -5.01
N ASP A 59 -21.05 -10.52 -6.00
CA ASP A 59 -21.03 -11.10 -7.33
C ASP A 59 -19.74 -10.80 -8.10
N LYS A 60 -19.10 -9.66 -7.79
CA LYS A 60 -17.86 -9.22 -8.46
C LYS A 60 -16.60 -9.47 -7.63
N VAL A 61 -16.70 -9.34 -6.30
CA VAL A 61 -15.56 -9.39 -5.38
C VAL A 61 -15.68 -10.56 -4.41
N GLY A 62 -16.87 -10.78 -3.84
CA GLY A 62 -17.06 -11.77 -2.77
C GLY A 62 -16.68 -13.20 -3.15
N VAL A 63 -16.94 -13.60 -4.41
CA VAL A 63 -16.61 -14.96 -4.88
C VAL A 63 -15.14 -15.35 -4.70
N SER A 64 -14.22 -14.39 -4.83
CA SER A 64 -12.78 -14.63 -4.71
C SER A 64 -12.16 -13.95 -3.49
N TRP A 65 -12.96 -13.28 -2.65
CA TRP A 65 -12.43 -12.45 -1.57
C TRP A 65 -11.67 -13.28 -0.53
N ARG A 66 -12.19 -14.46 -0.19
CA ARG A 66 -11.54 -15.38 0.76
C ARG A 66 -10.15 -15.82 0.31
N GLU A 67 -9.93 -15.90 -1.01
CA GLU A 67 -8.68 -16.30 -1.64
C GLU A 67 -7.79 -15.07 -1.96
N ASN A 68 -8.27 -13.85 -1.68
CA ASN A 68 -7.51 -12.64 -1.90
C ASN A 68 -6.25 -12.63 -1.03
N ALA A 69 -5.10 -12.27 -1.60
CA ALA A 69 -3.83 -12.28 -0.88
C ALA A 69 -3.78 -11.28 0.28
N HIS A 70 -4.50 -10.15 0.16
CA HIS A 70 -4.63 -9.18 1.25
C HIS A 70 -5.55 -9.72 2.35
N ARG A 71 -6.73 -10.25 2.00
CA ARG A 71 -7.67 -10.84 2.97
C ARG A 71 -7.10 -12.05 3.69
N SER A 72 -6.26 -12.84 3.01
CA SER A 72 -5.63 -14.05 3.56
C SER A 72 -4.25 -13.80 4.18
N ALA A 73 -3.79 -12.54 4.29
CA ALA A 73 -2.52 -12.22 4.92
C ALA A 73 -2.46 -12.72 6.37
N ILE A 74 -3.55 -12.53 7.11
CA ILE A 74 -3.86 -13.28 8.34
C ILE A 74 -5.10 -14.13 8.09
N ARG A 75 -5.01 -15.41 8.44
CA ARG A 75 -6.09 -16.38 8.28
C ARG A 75 -6.27 -17.21 9.54
N GLU A 76 -7.48 -17.69 9.76
CA GLU A 76 -7.76 -18.66 10.82
C GLU A 76 -6.97 -19.96 10.60
N THR A 77 -6.66 -20.62 11.70
CA THR A 77 -6.04 -21.94 11.67
C THR A 77 -6.97 -22.99 11.09
N ASP A 78 -6.41 -23.85 10.25
CA ASP A 78 -7.01 -25.12 9.85
C ASP A 78 -6.20 -26.26 10.48
N ARG A 79 -6.86 -27.31 10.97
CA ARG A 79 -6.18 -28.49 11.55
C ARG A 79 -5.28 -29.18 10.55
N GLU A 80 -5.58 -29.06 9.26
CA GLU A 80 -4.80 -29.64 8.17
C GLU A 80 -3.64 -28.73 7.71
N ASP A 81 -3.43 -27.58 8.35
CA ASP A 81 -2.37 -26.66 7.96
C ASP A 81 -0.97 -27.25 8.23
N PRO A 82 -0.08 -27.32 7.22
CA PRO A 82 1.27 -27.89 7.40
C PRO A 82 2.11 -27.19 8.47
N ALA A 83 1.93 -25.88 8.68
CA ALA A 83 2.66 -25.16 9.71
C ALA A 83 2.21 -25.58 11.11
N LEU A 84 0.90 -25.80 11.31
CA LEU A 84 0.37 -26.31 12.58
C LEU A 84 0.75 -27.76 12.81
N ALA A 85 0.71 -28.60 11.76
CA ALA A 85 1.17 -29.97 11.85
C ALA A 85 2.65 -30.05 12.26
N ALA A 86 3.51 -29.19 11.69
CA ALA A 86 4.91 -29.10 12.07
C ALA A 86 5.08 -28.67 13.55
N LEU A 87 4.27 -27.70 14.01
CA LEU A 87 4.27 -27.24 15.41
C LEU A 87 3.86 -28.38 16.38
N ALA A 88 2.82 -29.13 16.01
CA ALA A 88 2.34 -30.29 16.78
C ALA A 88 3.39 -31.41 16.84
N SER A 89 3.98 -31.78 15.70
CA SER A 89 5.00 -32.84 15.61
C SER A 89 6.27 -32.51 16.40
N ALA A 90 6.59 -31.23 16.57
CA ALA A 90 7.68 -30.78 17.42
C ALA A 90 7.38 -30.83 18.93
N GLY A 91 6.18 -31.29 19.34
CA GLY A 91 5.78 -31.38 20.73
C GLY A 91 5.60 -30.02 21.41
N ILE A 92 5.33 -28.97 20.64
CA ILE A 92 5.18 -27.60 21.14
C ILE A 92 3.79 -27.45 21.77
N LYS A 93 3.76 -27.18 23.08
CA LYS A 93 2.52 -27.11 23.87
C LYS A 93 1.60 -25.97 23.43
N GLU A 94 2.20 -24.89 22.96
CA GLU A 94 1.54 -23.69 22.46
C GLU A 94 0.71 -23.93 21.19
N THR A 95 0.85 -25.10 20.53
CA THR A 95 0.11 -25.44 19.31
C THR A 95 -1.40 -25.32 19.50
N GLY A 96 -1.92 -25.75 20.65
CA GLY A 96 -3.36 -25.66 20.96
C GLY A 96 -3.86 -24.24 21.26
N GLU A 97 -2.96 -23.25 21.28
CA GLU A 97 -3.27 -21.85 21.57
C GLU A 97 -3.21 -20.97 20.33
N VAL A 98 -2.86 -21.51 19.16
CA VAL A 98 -2.78 -20.74 17.92
C VAL A 98 -4.19 -20.54 17.37
N ASP A 99 -4.57 -19.28 17.17
CA ASP A 99 -5.88 -18.91 16.59
C ASP A 99 -5.74 -18.51 15.11
N TYR A 100 -4.59 -17.92 14.74
CA TYR A 100 -4.36 -17.41 13.38
C TYR A 100 -2.95 -17.70 12.88
N LEU A 101 -2.83 -17.66 11.56
CA LEU A 101 -1.60 -17.82 10.81
C LEU A 101 -1.37 -16.55 9.99
N LEU A 102 -0.21 -15.93 10.16
CA LEU A 102 0.25 -14.80 9.35
C LEU A 102 1.21 -15.33 8.28
N GLY A 103 0.90 -15.04 7.02
CA GLY A 103 1.72 -15.43 5.89
C GLY A 103 1.31 -16.71 5.19
N GLY A 104 2.29 -17.43 4.62
CA GLY A 104 2.00 -18.61 3.81
C GLY A 104 3.23 -19.19 3.08
N LYS A 105 3.24 -19.11 1.74
CA LYS A 105 4.13 -19.86 0.82
C LYS A 105 5.65 -19.72 1.00
N ARG A 106 6.12 -18.95 1.98
CA ARG A 106 7.55 -18.68 2.24
C ARG A 106 7.86 -18.69 3.72
N ARG A 107 6.93 -18.17 4.51
CA ARG A 107 7.01 -18.17 5.94
C ARG A 107 5.59 -18.05 6.50
N THR A 108 5.32 -18.83 7.52
CA THR A 108 4.11 -18.78 8.32
C THR A 108 4.50 -18.45 9.75
N ARG A 109 3.83 -17.47 10.34
CA ARG A 109 3.96 -17.05 11.72
C ARG A 109 2.70 -17.45 12.48
N PHE A 110 2.83 -17.80 13.75
CA PHE A 110 1.70 -18.23 14.58
C PHE A 110 1.24 -17.08 15.46
N LEU A 111 -0.07 -16.86 15.48
CA LEU A 111 -0.71 -15.77 16.22
C LEU A 111 -1.78 -16.32 17.15
N ARG A 112 -1.94 -15.69 18.32
CA ARG A 112 -3.07 -15.96 19.21
C ARG A 112 -3.77 -14.69 19.65
N LYS A 113 -5.07 -14.79 19.84
CA LYS A 113 -5.95 -13.77 20.41
C LYS A 113 -5.97 -13.91 21.91
N LYS A 114 -5.60 -12.85 22.61
CA LYS A 114 -5.77 -12.77 24.08
C LYS A 114 -6.67 -11.62 24.50
N GLU A 115 -6.78 -10.61 23.65
CA GLU A 115 -7.49 -9.38 23.96
C GLU A 115 -8.10 -8.84 22.66
N TYR A 116 -9.21 -8.13 22.77
CA TYR A 116 -9.79 -7.45 21.62
C TYR A 116 -8.78 -6.47 20.99
N GLY A 117 -8.67 -6.54 19.66
CA GLY A 117 -7.78 -5.71 18.87
C GLY A 117 -6.29 -5.96 19.06
N ARG A 118 -5.86 -7.05 19.72
CA ARG A 118 -4.44 -7.39 19.86
C ARG A 118 -4.16 -8.87 19.62
N LEU A 119 -3.08 -9.15 18.90
CA LEU A 119 -2.56 -10.49 18.70
C LEU A 119 -1.18 -10.61 19.34
N GLN A 120 -0.90 -11.80 19.86
CA GLN A 120 0.44 -12.18 20.28
C GLN A 120 1.10 -13.03 19.21
N LEU A 121 2.39 -12.79 18.98
CA LEU A 121 3.21 -13.51 18.02
C LEU A 121 4.02 -14.58 18.73
N LEU A 122 3.93 -15.82 18.25
CA LEU A 122 4.87 -16.85 18.67
C LEU A 122 6.22 -16.55 18.03
N SER A 123 7.29 -16.64 18.81
CA SER A 123 8.66 -16.51 18.30
C SER A 123 9.00 -17.55 17.24
N ALA A 124 8.47 -18.78 17.36
CA ALA A 124 8.64 -19.79 16.34
C ALA A 124 7.94 -19.40 15.04
N ALA A 125 8.53 -19.78 13.92
CA ALA A 125 7.91 -19.67 12.60
C ALA A 125 8.12 -20.95 11.82
N TRP A 126 7.34 -21.13 10.76
CA TRP A 126 7.48 -22.24 9.84
C TRP A 126 7.87 -21.74 8.46
N VAL A 127 8.82 -22.42 7.83
CA VAL A 127 9.25 -22.17 6.45
C VAL A 127 8.91 -23.42 5.65
N PRO A 128 8.10 -23.32 4.57
CA PRO A 128 7.83 -24.45 3.69
C PRO A 128 9.11 -25.04 3.11
N GLY A 129 9.12 -26.36 2.89
CA GLY A 129 10.18 -27.04 2.15
C GLY A 129 10.16 -26.64 0.68
N GLU A 130 11.24 -27.00 -0.03
CA GLU A 130 11.19 -26.98 -1.49
C GLU A 130 10.26 -28.09 -2.00
N THR A 131 10.01 -28.13 -3.32
CA THR A 131 9.04 -29.07 -3.91
C THR A 131 9.31 -30.51 -3.49
N GLY A 132 8.46 -31.07 -2.62
CA GLY A 132 8.57 -32.46 -2.14
C GLY A 132 9.16 -32.62 -0.73
N ASP A 133 9.73 -31.56 -0.15
CA ASP A 133 10.31 -31.60 1.20
C ASP A 133 9.31 -31.16 2.27
N GLU A 134 9.40 -31.78 3.45
CA GLU A 134 8.70 -31.30 4.64
C GLU A 134 9.26 -29.94 5.07
N GLY A 135 8.37 -28.98 5.32
CA GLY A 135 8.79 -27.66 5.82
C GLY A 135 9.38 -27.73 7.22
N LYS A 136 10.16 -26.72 7.60
CA LYS A 136 10.89 -26.68 8.87
C LYS A 136 10.39 -25.58 9.80
N LEU A 137 10.34 -25.89 11.08
CA LEU A 137 10.25 -24.86 12.11
C LEU A 137 11.61 -24.17 12.26
N ILE A 138 11.56 -22.85 12.40
CA ILE A 138 12.70 -22.02 12.78
C ILE A 138 12.42 -21.40 14.14
N GLU A 139 13.49 -21.15 14.89
CA GLU A 139 13.43 -20.57 16.25
C GLU A 139 12.59 -21.40 17.24
N ALA A 140 12.43 -22.70 16.98
CA ALA A 140 11.62 -23.63 17.78
C ALA A 140 12.08 -23.77 19.24
N GLY A 141 13.30 -23.33 19.58
CA GLY A 141 13.83 -23.31 20.95
C GLY A 141 13.47 -22.07 21.76
N ALA A 142 13.09 -20.95 21.12
CA ALA A 142 12.87 -19.65 21.77
C ALA A 142 11.39 -19.38 22.07
N ARG A 143 10.58 -20.43 22.27
CA ARG A 143 9.10 -20.42 22.32
C ARG A 143 8.58 -19.45 23.37
N ARG A 144 8.10 -18.30 22.91
CA ARG A 144 7.47 -17.28 23.74
C ARG A 144 6.43 -16.54 22.93
N TRP A 145 5.36 -16.16 23.60
CA TRP A 145 4.34 -15.28 23.05
C TRP A 145 4.73 -13.83 23.32
N ASP A 146 4.91 -13.07 22.25
CA ASP A 146 5.28 -11.66 22.28
C ASP A 146 4.05 -10.80 21.97
N ARG A 147 3.74 -9.85 22.86
CA ARG A 147 2.62 -8.91 22.72
C ARG A 147 2.95 -7.71 21.83
N GLU A 148 4.21 -7.29 21.84
CA GLU A 148 4.61 -6.02 21.26
C GLU A 148 4.98 -6.19 19.80
N THR A 149 5.74 -7.25 19.46
CA THR A 149 6.29 -7.42 18.11
C THR A 149 5.21 -7.38 17.02
N PHE A 150 4.06 -8.04 17.23
CA PHE A 150 2.97 -7.95 16.27
C PHE A 150 2.38 -6.54 16.22
N SER A 151 1.99 -5.99 17.36
CA SER A 151 1.32 -4.69 17.45
C SER A 151 2.18 -3.54 16.90
N SER A 152 3.47 -3.46 17.26
CA SER A 152 4.35 -2.36 16.84
C SER A 152 5.03 -2.59 15.49
N GLY A 153 5.12 -3.85 15.02
CA GLY A 153 5.80 -4.20 13.77
C GLY A 153 4.85 -4.49 12.61
N CYS A 154 3.71 -5.13 12.89
CA CYS A 154 2.88 -5.78 11.87
C CYS A 154 1.43 -5.34 11.82
N GLY A 155 0.89 -4.92 12.96
CA GLY A 155 -0.54 -4.61 13.11
C GLY A 155 -1.00 -3.62 12.06
N GLY A 156 -0.28 -2.50 11.89
CA GLY A 156 -0.66 -1.46 10.92
C GLY A 156 -0.74 -1.91 9.46
N CYS A 157 -0.05 -2.99 9.08
CA CYS A 157 -0.02 -3.48 7.70
C CYS A 157 -0.86 -4.75 7.47
N HIS A 158 -1.14 -5.51 8.54
CA HIS A 158 -1.76 -6.84 8.47
C HIS A 158 -3.11 -6.92 9.20
N THR A 159 -3.68 -5.78 9.59
CA THR A 159 -5.00 -5.68 10.20
C THR A 159 -5.75 -4.47 9.63
N THR A 160 -7.02 -4.32 9.98
CA THR A 160 -7.84 -3.19 9.52
C THR A 160 -8.32 -2.34 10.70
N GLY A 161 -8.36 -1.03 10.49
CA GLY A 161 -8.73 -0.07 11.53
C GLY A 161 -7.70 -0.01 12.66
N PHE A 162 -6.41 -0.10 12.33
CA PHE A 162 -5.33 -0.08 13.32
C PHE A 162 -5.12 1.32 13.89
N ASP A 163 -5.31 1.47 15.20
CA ASP A 163 -5.01 2.67 15.96
C ASP A 163 -3.59 2.60 16.56
N SER A 164 -2.71 3.43 16.03
CA SER A 164 -1.31 3.57 16.39
C SER A 164 -1.09 4.15 17.79
N SER A 165 -2.09 4.80 18.39
CA SER A 165 -1.99 5.30 19.77
C SER A 165 -2.22 4.19 20.81
N THR A 166 -3.15 3.27 20.52
CA THR A 166 -3.51 2.17 21.42
C THR A 166 -2.87 0.84 21.02
N LEU A 167 -2.30 0.78 19.82
CA LEU A 167 -1.79 -0.40 19.14
C LEU A 167 -2.84 -1.51 19.01
N ARG A 168 -4.07 -1.11 18.65
CA ARG A 168 -5.22 -1.99 18.51
C ARG A 168 -5.81 -1.93 17.13
N PHE A 169 -6.35 -3.04 16.64
CA PHE A 169 -7.14 -3.10 15.41
C PHE A 169 -8.61 -3.37 15.67
N MET A 170 -9.43 -3.08 14.67
CA MET A 170 -10.87 -3.37 14.70
C MET A 170 -11.19 -4.73 14.06
N ASP A 171 -10.49 -5.08 12.97
CA ASP A 171 -10.65 -6.37 12.29
C ASP A 171 -9.32 -7.03 11.89
N ILE A 172 -9.34 -8.35 11.76
CA ILE A 172 -8.18 -9.18 11.42
C ILE A 172 -7.97 -9.20 9.91
N SER A 173 -6.70 -9.12 9.51
CA SER A 173 -6.29 -9.06 8.11
C SER A 173 -6.68 -7.75 7.43
N ILE A 174 -6.32 -7.63 6.16
CA ILE A 174 -6.54 -6.43 5.36
C ILE A 174 -7.91 -6.53 4.69
N ASP A 175 -8.78 -5.57 5.00
CA ASP A 175 -10.17 -5.54 4.55
C ASP A 175 -10.47 -4.29 3.69
N CYS A 176 -11.70 -4.19 3.18
CA CYS A 176 -12.16 -3.15 2.24
C CYS A 176 -11.76 -1.73 2.66
N PHE A 177 -11.95 -1.40 3.95
CA PHE A 177 -11.61 -0.10 4.54
C PHE A 177 -10.13 0.26 4.40
N ALA A 178 -9.21 -0.71 4.46
CA ALA A 178 -7.78 -0.44 4.39
C ALA A 178 -7.38 0.20 3.05
N CYS A 179 -8.13 -0.05 1.97
CA CYS A 179 -7.85 0.49 0.64
C CYS A 179 -8.85 1.57 0.22
N HIS A 180 -10.12 1.44 0.59
CA HIS A 180 -11.18 2.36 0.18
C HIS A 180 -11.42 3.50 1.18
N GLY A 181 -10.87 3.39 2.39
CA GLY A 181 -11.05 4.37 3.46
C GLY A 181 -12.49 4.40 3.97
N ASP A 182 -12.87 5.55 4.53
CA ASP A 182 -14.26 5.79 4.92
C ASP A 182 -15.11 6.08 3.68
N VAL A 183 -16.12 5.23 3.45
CA VAL A 183 -16.91 5.22 2.22
C VAL A 183 -18.28 5.84 2.48
N ASP A 184 -18.62 6.86 1.68
CA ASP A 184 -19.97 7.43 1.68
C ASP A 184 -21.00 6.38 1.27
N ARG A 185 -22.00 6.14 2.13
CA ARG A 185 -23.06 5.14 1.91
C ARG A 185 -23.94 5.46 0.70
N SER A 186 -23.94 6.71 0.25
CA SER A 186 -24.66 7.17 -0.95
C SER A 186 -23.99 6.69 -2.24
N HIS A 187 -22.82 6.04 -2.18
CA HIS A 187 -22.11 5.58 -3.36
C HIS A 187 -22.87 4.55 -4.21
N ALA A 188 -23.90 3.92 -3.65
CA ALA A 188 -24.83 3.09 -4.41
C ALA A 188 -25.49 3.87 -5.57
N ASN A 189 -25.66 5.19 -5.41
CA ASN A 189 -26.21 6.09 -6.42
C ASN A 189 -25.12 6.83 -7.21
N ASP A 190 -23.97 7.09 -6.60
CA ASP A 190 -22.82 7.70 -7.25
C ASP A 190 -21.51 6.98 -6.89
N PRO A 191 -21.00 6.07 -7.75
CA PRO A 191 -19.78 5.34 -7.45
C PRO A 191 -18.54 6.25 -7.37
N LYS A 192 -18.61 7.53 -7.77
CA LYS A 192 -17.49 8.47 -7.63
C LYS A 192 -17.22 8.87 -6.18
N LEU A 193 -18.15 8.58 -5.27
CA LEU A 193 -17.98 8.84 -3.84
C LEU A 193 -17.04 7.83 -3.16
N VAL A 194 -16.59 6.79 -3.87
CA VAL A 194 -15.64 5.81 -3.36
C VAL A 194 -14.24 6.11 -3.92
N PHE A 195 -13.27 6.27 -3.02
CA PHE A 195 -11.85 6.31 -3.38
C PHE A 195 -11.45 5.02 -4.11
N LEU A 196 -10.64 5.10 -5.17
CA LEU A 196 -10.29 3.99 -6.09
C LEU A 196 -11.45 3.42 -6.91
N SER A 197 -12.59 4.10 -6.97
CA SER A 197 -13.65 3.75 -7.91
C SER A 197 -13.18 3.92 -9.35
N ALA A 198 -13.55 2.98 -10.22
CA ALA A 198 -13.30 3.11 -11.66
C ALA A 198 -14.00 4.32 -12.30
N ALA A 199 -14.98 4.93 -11.61
CA ALA A 199 -15.70 6.11 -12.08
C ALA A 199 -15.04 7.44 -11.65
N ARG A 200 -14.00 7.39 -10.80
CA ARG A 200 -13.32 8.55 -10.21
C ARG A 200 -11.86 8.61 -10.69
N ASP A 201 -11.34 9.81 -10.83
CA ASP A 201 -9.91 10.05 -11.04
C ASP A 201 -9.31 10.63 -9.75
N ASP A 202 -8.63 9.77 -9.00
CA ASP A 202 -8.00 10.08 -7.73
C ASP A 202 -6.65 10.79 -7.86
N GLY A 203 -6.07 10.81 -9.06
CA GLY A 203 -4.66 11.11 -9.24
C GLY A 203 -3.74 10.00 -8.69
N LYS A 204 -2.58 9.86 -9.32
CA LYS A 204 -1.65 8.74 -9.06
C LYS A 204 -1.01 8.80 -7.67
N ALA A 205 -0.80 9.99 -7.11
CA ALA A 205 -0.16 10.17 -5.81
C ALA A 205 -1.03 9.63 -4.65
N LEU A 206 -2.33 9.95 -4.63
CA LEU A 206 -3.26 9.44 -3.62
C LEU A 206 -3.46 7.92 -3.76
N LEU A 207 -3.53 7.44 -4.99
CA LEU A 207 -3.61 6.01 -5.28
C LEU A 207 -2.40 5.25 -4.75
N ASN A 208 -1.19 5.77 -5.00
CA ASN A 208 0.03 5.18 -4.48
C ASN A 208 0.09 5.25 -2.94
N SER A 209 -0.47 6.28 -2.32
CA SER A 209 -0.56 6.41 -0.85
C SER A 209 -1.28 5.22 -0.22
N ALA A 210 -2.40 4.78 -0.79
CA ALA A 210 -3.14 3.62 -0.27
C ALA A 210 -2.34 2.30 -0.34
N CYS A 211 -1.48 2.16 -1.35
CA CYS A 211 -0.64 0.97 -1.50
C CYS A 211 0.60 1.07 -0.58
N ALA A 212 1.20 2.25 -0.51
CA ALA A 212 2.43 2.50 0.22
C ALA A 212 2.27 2.39 1.72
N GLN A 213 1.06 2.56 2.27
CA GLN A 213 0.81 2.39 3.71
C GLN A 213 1.34 1.06 4.27
N CYS A 214 1.38 0.00 3.45
CA CYS A 214 1.95 -1.30 3.81
C CYS A 214 3.20 -1.67 3.00
N HIS A 215 3.26 -1.26 1.74
CA HIS A 215 4.30 -1.71 0.81
C HIS A 215 5.56 -0.84 0.82
N ALA A 216 5.52 0.37 1.37
CA ALA A 216 6.71 1.22 1.58
C ALA A 216 7.46 0.80 2.86
N ARG A 217 8.01 -0.41 2.81
CA ARG A 217 8.46 -1.23 3.96
C ARG A 217 9.58 -0.65 4.83
N ASP A 218 10.39 0.26 4.28
CA ASP A 218 11.47 0.94 5.00
C ASP A 218 11.06 2.34 5.48
N GLY A 219 9.79 2.70 5.32
CA GLY A 219 9.26 3.96 5.81
C GLY A 219 8.93 3.96 7.30
N ARG A 220 8.77 5.17 7.85
CA ARG A 220 8.37 5.40 9.24
C ARG A 220 7.39 6.54 9.36
N SER A 221 6.41 6.41 10.25
CA SER A 221 5.60 7.55 10.69
C SER A 221 6.50 8.57 11.39
N ARG A 222 6.40 9.84 11.00
CA ARG A 222 7.09 10.95 11.68
C ARG A 222 6.52 11.17 13.08
N ARG A 223 5.23 10.92 13.30
CA ARG A 223 4.57 11.12 14.59
C ARG A 223 4.79 10.00 15.59
N THR A 224 4.78 8.73 15.15
CA THR A 224 4.84 7.58 16.08
C THR A 224 6.13 6.78 15.99
N ASN A 225 6.97 7.05 14.97
CA ASN A 225 8.17 6.26 14.64
C ASN A 225 7.89 4.78 14.31
N LEU A 226 6.62 4.38 14.21
CA LEU A 226 6.20 3.05 13.79
C LEU A 226 6.54 2.83 12.30
N PRO A 227 6.75 1.57 11.87
CA PRO A 227 7.13 1.22 10.50
C PRO A 227 5.94 1.24 9.52
N PHE A 228 4.84 1.86 9.92
CA PHE A 228 3.61 2.07 9.16
C PHE A 228 3.03 3.43 9.56
N PRO A 229 2.17 4.04 8.73
CA PRO A 229 1.66 5.38 9.00
C PRO A 229 0.73 5.44 10.21
N ALA A 230 0.73 6.57 10.92
CA ALA A 230 -0.09 6.71 12.11
C ALA A 230 -1.54 7.06 11.74
N ASN A 231 -2.46 6.12 11.98
CA ASN A 231 -3.91 6.27 11.79
C ASN A 231 -4.28 6.81 10.39
N PHE A 232 -3.58 6.34 9.37
CA PHE A 232 -3.86 6.72 7.99
C PHE A 232 -5.17 6.10 7.51
N ILE A 233 -5.94 6.90 6.78
CA ILE A 233 -7.18 6.49 6.11
C ILE A 233 -6.97 6.72 4.62
N ALA A 234 -7.22 5.69 3.82
CA ALA A 234 -7.07 5.76 2.37
C ALA A 234 -7.94 6.88 1.77
N GLY A 235 -7.41 7.55 0.75
CA GLY A 235 -7.94 8.81 0.23
C GLY A 235 -7.25 10.07 0.79
N GLY A 236 -6.51 9.94 1.90
CA GLY A 236 -5.60 10.98 2.41
C GLY A 236 -4.22 10.96 1.76
N ASP A 237 -3.43 12.00 2.04
CA ASP A 237 -2.00 12.05 1.70
C ASP A 237 -1.17 11.31 2.75
N LEU A 238 -0.66 10.13 2.38
CA LEU A 238 0.18 9.29 3.26
C LEU A 238 1.44 10.02 3.70
N PHE A 239 2.06 10.78 2.79
CA PHE A 239 3.41 11.31 2.97
C PHE A 239 3.46 12.55 3.86
N ALA A 240 2.30 13.11 4.21
CA ALA A 240 2.17 14.12 5.26
C ALA A 240 2.75 13.65 6.60
N ASP A 241 2.58 12.36 6.95
CA ASP A 241 3.14 11.75 8.16
C ASP A 241 4.21 10.72 7.84
N PHE A 242 4.04 9.91 6.80
CA PHE A 242 4.94 8.79 6.53
C PHE A 242 6.17 9.21 5.73
N ALA A 243 7.36 9.00 6.29
CA ALA A 243 8.63 9.27 5.64
C ALA A 243 9.20 7.99 5.04
N ILE A 244 9.62 8.04 3.79
CA ILE A 244 10.39 6.97 3.13
C ILE A 244 11.50 7.62 2.29
N ASP A 245 12.68 7.00 2.28
CA ASP A 245 13.78 7.43 1.41
C ASP A 245 13.55 6.94 -0.02
N THR A 246 13.43 7.88 -0.95
CA THR A 246 13.30 7.62 -2.39
C THR A 246 14.50 8.14 -3.19
N SER A 247 15.61 8.41 -2.51
CA SER A 247 16.84 8.88 -3.14
C SER A 247 17.45 7.83 -4.07
N PRO A 248 18.37 8.22 -4.98
CA PRO A 248 19.12 7.26 -5.78
C PRO A 248 19.83 6.18 -4.94
N ALA A 249 20.31 6.52 -3.74
CA ALA A 249 20.94 5.56 -2.84
C ALA A 249 19.96 4.48 -2.35
N ALA A 250 18.70 4.84 -2.06
CA ALA A 250 17.67 3.88 -1.66
C ALA A 250 17.36 2.85 -2.77
N LEU A 251 17.57 3.22 -4.03
CA LEU A 251 17.33 2.34 -5.18
C LEU A 251 18.42 1.28 -5.39
N GLU A 252 19.56 1.41 -4.71
CA GLU A 252 20.62 0.40 -4.71
C GLU A 252 20.29 -0.81 -3.80
N THR A 253 19.09 -0.84 -3.20
CA THR A 253 18.61 -1.99 -2.42
C THR A 253 18.71 -3.30 -3.21
N PRO A 254 19.23 -4.39 -2.61
CA PRO A 254 19.31 -5.69 -3.29
C PRO A 254 17.92 -6.28 -3.58
N SER A 255 16.88 -5.85 -2.85
CA SER A 255 15.50 -6.26 -3.07
C SER A 255 14.91 -5.57 -4.30
N LYS A 256 14.72 -6.33 -5.38
CA LYS A 256 14.04 -5.83 -6.59
C LYS A 256 12.60 -5.43 -6.32
N THR A 257 11.95 -6.05 -5.33
CA THR A 257 10.59 -5.71 -4.94
C THR A 257 10.54 -4.35 -4.26
N ASP A 258 11.45 -4.05 -3.33
CA ASP A 258 11.50 -2.72 -2.70
C ASP A 258 11.90 -1.64 -3.68
N ARG A 259 12.92 -1.91 -4.52
CA ARG A 259 13.31 -1.00 -5.59
C ARG A 259 12.13 -0.61 -6.48
N HIS A 260 11.36 -1.60 -6.94
CA HIS A 260 10.16 -1.37 -7.76
C HIS A 260 9.14 -0.44 -7.08
N ILE A 261 8.92 -0.62 -5.78
CA ILE A 261 8.01 0.21 -5.00
C ILE A 261 8.57 1.63 -4.88
N ILE A 262 9.83 1.77 -4.47
CA ILE A 262 10.50 3.06 -4.29
C ILE A 262 10.55 3.85 -5.60
N GLU A 263 10.85 3.20 -6.75
CA GLU A 263 10.82 3.82 -8.08
C GLU A 263 9.43 4.36 -8.42
N SER A 264 8.37 3.55 -8.25
CA SER A 264 7.00 4.01 -8.51
C SER A 264 6.61 5.19 -7.62
N LEU A 265 6.98 5.15 -6.33
CA LEU A 265 6.72 6.26 -5.41
C LEU A 265 7.46 7.52 -5.80
N ARG A 266 8.76 7.43 -6.11
CA ARG A 266 9.58 8.54 -6.56
C ARG A 266 9.00 9.18 -7.81
N ASP A 267 8.75 8.36 -8.84
CA ASP A 267 8.38 8.86 -10.16
C ASP A 267 6.98 9.47 -10.16
N VAL A 268 6.03 8.88 -9.44
CA VAL A 268 4.68 9.45 -9.26
C VAL A 268 4.73 10.74 -8.45
N SER A 269 5.51 10.78 -7.36
CA SER A 269 5.62 11.99 -6.52
C SER A 269 6.32 13.13 -7.24
N ALA A 270 7.29 12.83 -8.10
CA ALA A 270 7.98 13.80 -8.94
C ALA A 270 7.16 14.27 -10.16
N GLY A 271 5.98 13.67 -10.40
CA GLY A 271 5.18 13.96 -11.59
C GLY A 271 5.89 13.58 -12.89
N ALA A 272 6.74 12.54 -12.86
CA ALA A 272 7.55 12.16 -14.01
C ALA A 272 6.64 11.76 -15.20
N PRO A 273 6.96 12.21 -16.43
CA PRO A 273 6.20 11.83 -17.62
C PRO A 273 6.13 10.30 -17.77
N GLY A 274 4.92 9.77 -17.89
CA GLY A 274 4.71 8.32 -18.02
C GLY A 274 4.85 7.53 -16.72
N ALA A 275 4.96 8.18 -15.55
CA ALA A 275 4.97 7.50 -14.25
C ALA A 275 3.73 6.59 -14.11
N LEU A 276 3.94 5.36 -13.64
CA LEU A 276 2.88 4.37 -13.45
C LEU A 276 2.56 4.23 -11.96
N ALA A 277 1.27 4.29 -11.65
CA ALA A 277 0.74 3.99 -10.33
C ALA A 277 0.59 2.47 -10.14
N CYS A 278 0.45 2.02 -8.90
CA CYS A 278 0.39 0.60 -8.58
C CYS A 278 -0.70 -0.15 -9.37
N ILE A 279 -1.90 0.43 -9.49
CA ILE A 279 -3.04 -0.22 -10.16
C ILE A 279 -3.01 -0.14 -11.71
N ASP A 280 -2.05 0.58 -12.28
CA ASP A 280 -1.79 0.53 -13.73
C ASP A 280 -1.27 -0.86 -14.11
N CYS A 281 -0.55 -1.52 -13.18
CA CYS A 281 0.01 -2.86 -13.35
C CYS A 281 -0.76 -3.94 -12.57
N HIS A 282 -1.25 -3.61 -11.37
CA HIS A 282 -1.86 -4.54 -10.43
C HIS A 282 -3.39 -4.48 -10.45
N GLN A 283 -4.02 -5.64 -10.31
CA GLN A 283 -5.46 -5.79 -10.08
C GLN A 283 -5.64 -6.48 -8.72
N VAL A 284 -6.08 -5.70 -7.73
CA VAL A 284 -6.10 -6.11 -6.32
C VAL A 284 -7.11 -7.24 -6.09
N HIS A 285 -8.40 -7.00 -6.39
CA HIS A 285 -9.46 -8.00 -6.16
C HIS A 285 -9.18 -9.36 -6.82
N PRO A 286 -8.77 -9.46 -8.10
CA PRO A 286 -8.50 -10.76 -8.74
C PRO A 286 -7.07 -11.30 -8.48
N ASN A 287 -6.28 -10.72 -7.57
CA ASN A 287 -4.89 -11.11 -7.30
C ASN A 287 -4.00 -11.21 -8.56
N SER A 288 -4.12 -10.25 -9.48
CA SER A 288 -3.58 -10.40 -10.84
C SER A 288 -2.66 -9.25 -11.23
N THR A 289 -1.62 -9.57 -11.98
CA THR A 289 -0.76 -8.58 -12.67
C THR A 289 -0.95 -8.63 -14.19
N ARG A 290 -2.14 -9.04 -14.66
CA ARG A 290 -2.38 -9.18 -16.10
C ARG A 290 -2.20 -7.87 -16.86
N LYS A 291 -2.49 -6.71 -16.26
CA LYS A 291 -2.29 -5.40 -16.87
C LYS A 291 -0.82 -5.13 -17.20
N HIS A 292 0.10 -5.50 -16.30
CA HIS A 292 1.55 -5.40 -16.55
C HIS A 292 1.97 -6.00 -17.89
N ARG A 293 1.40 -7.15 -18.29
CA ARG A 293 1.73 -7.83 -19.56
C ARG A 293 1.19 -7.13 -20.82
N ARG A 294 0.38 -6.09 -20.66
CA ARG A 294 -0.27 -5.34 -21.74
C ARG A 294 0.30 -3.93 -21.90
N LEU A 295 1.16 -3.50 -20.98
CA LEU A 295 1.79 -2.19 -21.04
C LEU A 295 2.89 -2.20 -22.10
N THR A 296 3.05 -1.07 -22.77
CA THR A 296 4.21 -0.81 -23.63
C THR A 296 5.45 -0.73 -22.75
N ALA A 297 6.52 -1.45 -23.15
CA ALA A 297 7.78 -1.39 -22.43
C ALA A 297 8.32 0.06 -22.40
N GLY A 298 8.69 0.54 -21.23
CA GLY A 298 9.23 1.88 -21.01
C GLY A 298 10.26 1.91 -19.89
N ALA A 299 10.68 3.11 -19.48
CA ALA A 299 11.68 3.30 -18.43
C ALA A 299 11.31 2.58 -17.12
N ALA A 300 10.03 2.60 -16.73
CA ALA A 300 9.52 1.89 -15.55
C ALA A 300 9.67 0.36 -15.60
N CYS A 301 9.96 -0.22 -16.77
CA CYS A 301 10.12 -1.67 -16.95
C CYS A 301 11.59 -2.11 -16.89
N SER A 302 12.53 -1.21 -17.19
CA SER A 302 13.94 -1.58 -17.42
C SER A 302 14.63 -2.10 -16.17
N GLY A 303 14.27 -1.62 -14.98
CA GLY A 303 14.81 -2.10 -13.69
C GLY A 303 14.60 -3.60 -13.46
N CYS A 304 13.60 -4.20 -14.10
CA CYS A 304 13.29 -5.63 -14.00
C CYS A 304 13.37 -6.40 -15.31
N HIS A 305 13.51 -5.75 -16.47
CA HIS A 305 13.53 -6.41 -17.78
C HIS A 305 14.81 -6.15 -18.60
N GLY A 306 15.65 -5.21 -18.17
CA GLY A 306 16.72 -4.66 -19.00
C GLY A 306 16.17 -3.74 -20.10
N GLU A 307 17.03 -2.92 -20.69
CA GLU A 307 16.61 -2.01 -21.77
C GLU A 307 16.09 -2.78 -22.99
N GLY A 308 14.90 -2.41 -23.47
CA GLY A 308 14.34 -2.90 -24.74
C GLY A 308 13.97 -4.38 -24.81
N LYS A 309 14.01 -5.14 -23.69
CA LYS A 309 13.77 -6.60 -23.70
C LYS A 309 12.49 -6.99 -22.94
N PRO A 310 11.31 -6.99 -23.57
CA PRO A 310 10.08 -7.53 -22.98
C PRO A 310 10.12 -9.08 -22.98
N GLY A 311 11.03 -9.66 -22.19
CA GLY A 311 11.15 -11.10 -22.00
C GLY A 311 10.56 -11.55 -20.66
N ARG A 312 10.24 -12.85 -20.55
CA ARG A 312 9.98 -13.45 -19.22
C ARG A 312 11.27 -13.38 -18.43
N VAL A 313 11.21 -12.72 -17.28
CA VAL A 313 12.33 -12.78 -16.36
C VAL A 313 11.92 -13.51 -15.09
N ARG A 314 12.75 -14.51 -14.74
CA ARG A 314 12.54 -15.32 -13.55
C ARG A 314 13.35 -14.70 -12.43
N TRP A 315 12.68 -13.95 -11.57
CA TRP A 315 13.28 -13.41 -10.36
C TRP A 315 12.68 -14.11 -9.15
N THR A 316 13.51 -14.38 -8.16
CA THR A 316 13.02 -14.72 -6.82
C THR A 316 12.41 -13.44 -6.24
N ARG A 317 11.09 -13.41 -6.12
CA ARG A 317 10.41 -12.32 -5.41
C ARG A 317 10.97 -12.28 -3.98
N ASP A 318 11.49 -11.16 -3.51
CA ASP A 318 11.81 -10.99 -2.10
C ASP A 318 10.66 -10.25 -1.43
N VAL A 319 9.77 -11.01 -0.79
CA VAL A 319 8.62 -10.42 -0.05
C VAL A 319 8.90 -10.34 1.44
N HIS A 320 10.11 -10.74 1.86
CA HIS A 320 10.47 -10.71 3.26
C HIS A 320 10.72 -9.26 3.68
N ASN A 321 10.17 -8.86 4.80
CA ASN A 321 10.45 -7.61 5.48
C ASN A 321 11.04 -7.91 6.86
N LYS A 322 12.16 -7.27 7.19
CA LYS A 322 12.75 -7.33 8.55
C LYS A 322 11.79 -6.84 9.63
N THR A 323 10.90 -5.91 9.30
CA THR A 323 9.94 -5.29 10.22
C THR A 323 8.99 -6.31 10.84
N CYS A 324 8.43 -7.19 10.03
CA CYS A 324 7.54 -8.26 10.48
C CYS A 324 8.20 -9.63 10.53
N ASP A 325 9.43 -9.69 10.05
CA ASP A 325 10.17 -10.90 9.81
C ASP A 325 9.29 -11.92 9.04
N TYR A 326 8.50 -11.38 8.11
CA TYR A 326 7.52 -12.01 7.22
C TYR A 326 7.84 -11.59 5.79
#